data_AF-A0A0H4T8S7-F1
#
_entry.id   AF-A0A0H4T8S7-F1
#
_cell.length_a   1.000
_cell.length_b   1.000
_cell.length_c   1.000
_cell.angle_alpha   90.00
_cell.angle_beta   90.00
_cell.angle_gamma   90.00
#
_symmetry.space_group_name_H-M   'P 1'
#
loop_
_entity.id
_entity.type
_entity.pdbx_description
1 polymer ?
#
loop_
_entity_poly.entity_id
_entity_poly.type
_entity_poly.pdbx_seq_one_letter_code
_entity_poly.pdbx_strand_id
1 'polypeptide(L)'
;MADDSTKKTEKKAKKAAMPDVPPETEEAKTLPSAHEIREAKKAQLVAWAEEFGLSTEGKVDELRKRLVKYTEKQAKEEAPPKEAPPPKPEAKPAKKERKAAKPKEAEEEAEYEPKAKPKLDPRMKKLLALRAAKSAQRPKFRRQEWFRYRRLGEKWRKPAGGQSKLRRHFGYRWNIPSIGYRGPREVRGLHPSGFQEVLVHTVRQLEGLDPARQAVRVAHGVGTRKRELIEKACDEKDLRVLNRMVTE
;
A
#
# COMPACT_ATOMS: atom_id res chain seq x y z
N MET A 1 74.43 4.53 4.07
CA MET A 1 74.37 4.80 2.62
C MET A 1 72.89 4.98 2.30
N ALA A 2 72.35 6.16 2.64
CA ALA A 2 72.29 7.38 1.81
C ALA A 2 71.25 7.20 0.69
N ASP A 3 70.03 7.74 0.86
CA ASP A 3 69.54 9.02 0.26
C ASP A 3 69.07 8.81 -1.19
N ASP A 4 68.08 9.46 -1.80
CA ASP A 4 67.05 10.44 -1.45
C ASP A 4 66.32 10.76 -2.78
N SER A 5 65.16 11.41 -2.69
CA SER A 5 64.58 12.33 -3.67
C SER A 5 63.95 11.85 -4.99
N THR A 6 62.64 12.08 -4.99
CA THR A 6 61.77 12.64 -6.05
C THR A 6 62.41 13.59 -7.08
N LYS A 7 61.92 13.58 -8.33
CA LYS A 7 61.91 14.79 -9.18
C LYS A 7 60.68 14.88 -10.10
N LYS A 8 60.20 16.13 -10.22
CA LYS A 8 58.94 16.64 -10.76
C LYS A 8 59.17 17.32 -12.13
N THR A 9 58.05 17.70 -12.78
CA THR A 9 57.83 18.84 -13.73
C THR A 9 58.31 18.74 -15.19
N GLU A 10 57.37 18.77 -16.16
CA GLU A 10 56.99 19.90 -17.07
C GLU A 10 57.65 19.73 -18.46
N LYS A 11 57.13 20.09 -19.65
CA LYS A 11 56.13 21.05 -20.15
C LYS A 11 55.97 20.78 -21.67
N LYS A 12 54.80 20.99 -22.27
CA LYS A 12 54.67 21.79 -23.52
C LYS A 12 53.21 22.00 -23.93
N ALA A 13 52.82 23.28 -23.95
CA ALA A 13 51.67 23.78 -24.66
C ALA A 13 52.05 24.13 -26.11
N LYS A 14 51.11 23.98 -27.05
CA LYS A 14 51.05 24.72 -28.31
C LYS A 14 49.62 25.23 -28.53
N LYS A 15 49.55 26.47 -29.02
CA LYS A 15 48.39 27.36 -29.15
C LYS A 15 48.01 27.51 -30.63
N ALA A 16 46.78 28.01 -30.86
CA ALA A 16 46.15 28.54 -32.10
C ALA A 16 45.14 27.57 -32.75
N ALA A 17 43.93 27.96 -33.19
CA ALA A 17 43.35 29.27 -33.49
C ALA A 17 41.81 29.22 -33.45
N MET A 18 41.14 30.35 -33.19
CA MET A 18 39.79 30.69 -33.69
C MET A 18 39.99 31.60 -34.92
N PRO A 19 39.12 31.57 -35.94
CA PRO A 19 37.78 32.22 -35.93
C PRO A 19 36.73 31.35 -36.68
N ASP A 20 35.42 31.59 -36.82
CA ASP A 20 34.54 32.77 -36.87
C ASP A 20 33.07 32.22 -36.73
N VAL A 21 32.12 33.05 -36.28
CA VAL A 21 30.67 32.77 -36.05
C VAL A 21 29.87 33.51 -37.13
N PRO A 22 28.78 33.02 -37.78
CA PRO A 22 27.38 33.11 -37.27
C PRO A 22 26.33 32.13 -37.92
N PRO A 23 25.00 32.25 -37.71
CA PRO A 23 24.19 32.41 -36.49
C PRO A 23 22.97 31.44 -36.40
N GLU A 24 22.29 31.46 -35.24
CA GLU A 24 20.87 31.12 -34.98
C GLU A 24 20.37 29.66 -35.09
N THR A 25 20.05 29.09 -33.94
CA THR A 25 18.69 28.58 -33.65
C THR A 25 18.42 28.83 -32.16
N GLU A 26 17.32 29.49 -31.84
CA GLU A 26 16.87 29.65 -30.45
C GLU A 26 16.67 28.25 -29.86
N GLU A 27 17.57 27.84 -28.97
CA GLU A 27 17.47 26.58 -28.26
C GLU A 27 16.22 26.63 -27.38
N ALA A 28 15.22 25.84 -27.76
CA ALA A 28 14.00 25.67 -26.99
C ALA A 28 14.35 25.34 -25.54
N LYS A 29 13.85 26.15 -24.61
CA LYS A 29 14.05 26.02 -23.16
C LYS A 29 13.54 24.66 -22.69
N THR A 30 14.41 23.66 -22.60
CA THR A 30 14.04 22.32 -22.17
C THR A 30 13.80 22.30 -20.66
N LEU A 31 12.60 21.88 -20.25
CA LEU A 31 12.28 21.72 -18.83
C LEU A 31 12.98 20.45 -18.30
N PRO A 32 13.71 20.52 -17.17
CA PRO A 32 14.39 19.35 -16.62
C PRO A 32 13.39 18.32 -16.12
N SER A 33 13.72 17.03 -16.31
CA SER A 33 12.88 15.92 -15.87
C SER A 33 12.85 15.82 -14.33
N ALA A 34 11.76 15.32 -13.76
CA ALA A 34 11.61 15.14 -12.31
C ALA A 34 12.73 14.28 -11.69
N HIS A 35 13.29 13.33 -12.46
CA HIS A 35 14.43 12.52 -12.03
C HIS A 35 15.72 13.36 -11.95
N GLU A 36 15.95 14.22 -12.93
CA GLU A 36 17.13 15.07 -13.04
C GLU A 36 17.17 16.12 -11.93
N ILE A 37 16.02 16.70 -11.57
CA ILE A 37 15.90 17.64 -10.44
C ILE A 37 16.28 16.96 -9.11
N ARG A 38 16.00 15.65 -8.98
CA ARG A 38 16.29 14.88 -7.75
C ARG A 38 17.77 14.57 -7.60
N GLU A 39 18.47 14.29 -8.70
CA GLU A 39 19.88 13.92 -8.70
C GLU A 39 20.83 15.13 -8.82
N ALA A 40 20.32 16.26 -9.30
CA ALA A 40 21.11 17.47 -9.51
C ALA A 40 21.78 17.99 -8.22
N LYS A 41 23.01 18.49 -8.42
CA LYS A 41 23.79 19.20 -7.40
C LYS A 41 23.30 20.64 -7.25
N LYS A 42 23.62 21.28 -6.12
CA LYS A 42 23.17 22.64 -5.80
C LYS A 42 23.43 23.67 -6.92
N ALA A 43 24.60 23.61 -7.55
CA ALA A 43 24.96 24.54 -8.64
C ALA A 43 24.02 24.43 -9.86
N GLN A 44 23.64 23.19 -10.24
CA GLN A 44 22.71 22.95 -11.34
C GLN A 44 21.28 23.40 -11.01
N LEU A 45 20.85 23.21 -9.75
CA LEU A 45 19.55 23.69 -9.29
C LEU A 45 19.46 25.23 -9.25
N VAL A 46 20.57 25.91 -8.95
CA VAL A 46 20.63 27.37 -8.99
C VAL A 46 20.61 27.88 -10.43
N ALA A 47 21.38 27.27 -11.34
CA ALA A 47 21.35 27.61 -12.76
C ALA A 47 19.94 27.47 -13.36
N TRP A 48 19.25 26.35 -13.10
CA TRP A 48 17.86 26.20 -13.52
C TRP A 48 16.91 27.21 -12.86
N ALA A 49 17.13 27.55 -11.59
CA ALA A 49 16.33 28.59 -10.95
C ALA A 49 16.53 29.97 -11.61
N GLU A 50 17.76 30.33 -12.00
CA GLU A 50 18.04 31.57 -12.75
C GLU A 50 17.43 31.56 -14.15
N GLU A 51 17.54 30.43 -14.86
CA GLU A 51 16.99 30.25 -16.21
C GLU A 51 15.45 30.32 -16.23
N PHE A 52 14.78 29.80 -15.20
CA PHE A 52 13.32 29.86 -15.06
C PHE A 52 12.84 31.13 -14.32
N GLY A 53 13.74 32.02 -13.88
CA GLY A 53 13.40 33.26 -13.18
C GLY A 53 12.84 33.06 -11.76
N LEU A 54 13.20 31.96 -11.10
CA LEU A 54 12.83 31.62 -9.72
C LEU A 54 13.90 32.09 -8.72
N SER A 55 13.50 32.33 -7.47
CA SER A 55 14.40 32.74 -6.39
C SER A 55 15.48 31.67 -6.10
N THR A 56 16.75 32.09 -6.17
CA THR A 56 17.97 31.29 -6.00
C THR A 56 18.37 31.07 -4.53
N GLU A 57 17.71 31.76 -3.61
CA GLU A 57 18.05 31.72 -2.19
C GLU A 57 17.43 30.51 -1.49
N GLY A 58 18.24 29.73 -0.79
CA GLY A 58 17.77 28.66 0.09
C GLY A 58 18.62 27.40 0.14
N LYS A 59 18.09 26.39 0.84
CA LYS A 59 18.67 25.04 0.92
C LYS A 59 18.30 24.22 -0.31
N VAL A 60 19.08 23.17 -0.60
CA VAL A 60 18.92 22.30 -1.78
C VAL A 60 17.48 21.76 -1.91
N ASP A 61 16.87 21.36 -0.80
CA ASP A 61 15.51 20.81 -0.79
C ASP A 61 14.44 21.84 -1.14
N GLU A 62 14.67 23.12 -0.85
CA GLU A 62 13.76 24.21 -1.18
C GLU A 62 13.83 24.54 -2.68
N LEU A 63 15.04 24.55 -3.25
CA LEU A 63 15.26 24.72 -4.69
C LEU A 63 14.61 23.58 -5.49
N ARG A 64 14.78 22.32 -5.05
CA ARG A 64 14.13 21.16 -5.68
C ARG A 64 12.61 21.26 -5.67
N LYS A 65 12.01 21.61 -4.54
CA LYS A 65 10.55 21.76 -4.41
C LYS A 65 10.01 22.86 -5.32
N ARG A 66 10.73 23.98 -5.45
CA ARG A 66 10.35 25.09 -6.32
C ARG A 66 10.41 24.72 -7.80
N LEU A 67 11.48 24.03 -8.21
CA LEU A 67 11.67 23.55 -9.59
C LEU A 67 10.61 22.51 -9.97
N VAL A 68 10.35 21.51 -9.13
CA VAL A 68 9.30 20.50 -9.39
C VAL A 68 7.92 21.15 -9.54
N LYS A 69 7.60 22.11 -8.66
CA LYS A 69 6.32 22.83 -8.73
C LYS A 69 6.20 23.66 -10.02
N TYR A 70 7.31 24.22 -10.50
CA TYR A 70 7.34 24.96 -11.75
C TYR A 70 7.18 24.04 -12.97
N THR A 71 7.90 22.91 -13.01
CA THR A 71 7.78 21.93 -14.09
C THR A 71 6.39 21.29 -14.17
N GLU A 72 5.77 20.99 -13.02
CA GLU A 72 4.39 20.48 -12.97
C GLU A 72 3.38 21.51 -13.44
N LYS A 73 3.62 22.80 -13.16
CA LYS A 73 2.77 23.89 -13.63
C LYS A 73 2.87 24.04 -15.15
N GLN A 74 4.09 24.03 -15.70
CA GLN A 74 4.31 24.11 -17.14
C GLN A 74 3.77 22.89 -17.89
N ALA A 75 3.96 21.66 -17.36
CA ALA A 75 3.40 20.44 -17.94
C ALA A 75 1.85 20.44 -17.96
N LYS A 76 1.22 21.21 -17.06
CA LYS A 76 -0.23 21.38 -17.01
C LYS A 76 -0.72 22.50 -17.96
N GLU A 77 0.14 23.44 -18.31
CA GLU A 77 -0.13 24.57 -19.20
C GLU A 77 0.12 24.20 -20.68
N GLU A 78 1.07 23.30 -20.96
CA GLU A 78 1.46 22.84 -22.31
C GLU A 78 0.67 21.62 -22.84
N ALA A 79 -0.41 21.17 -22.19
CA ALA A 79 -1.20 20.03 -22.68
C ALA A 79 -2.43 20.47 -23.50
N PRO A 80 -2.42 20.42 -24.86
CA PRO A 80 -3.64 20.54 -25.67
C PRO A 80 -4.45 19.22 -25.72
N PRO A 81 -5.76 19.27 -26.03
CA PRO A 81 -6.68 18.14 -25.93
C PRO A 81 -6.52 17.10 -27.05
N LYS A 82 -6.78 15.83 -26.71
CA LYS A 82 -6.52 14.58 -27.45
C LYS A 82 -6.99 14.52 -28.92
N GLU A 83 -6.15 13.94 -29.78
CA GLU A 83 -6.56 13.20 -31.00
C GLU A 83 -5.60 12.02 -31.29
N ALA A 84 -6.14 10.89 -31.74
CA ALA A 84 -5.44 9.61 -31.91
C ALA A 84 -4.75 9.48 -33.29
N PRO A 85 -3.61 8.76 -33.43
CA PRO A 85 -3.07 8.42 -34.76
C PRO A 85 -3.37 6.97 -35.21
N PRO A 86 -3.79 6.76 -36.48
CA PRO A 86 -3.81 5.46 -37.18
C PRO A 86 -2.57 5.34 -38.16
N PRO A 87 -2.43 4.36 -39.09
CA PRO A 87 -1.53 3.20 -38.92
C PRO A 87 -0.52 2.87 -40.08
N LYS A 88 0.40 1.89 -39.81
CA LYS A 88 1.22 1.00 -40.73
C LYS A 88 2.46 1.58 -41.47
N PRO A 89 3.47 0.79 -41.99
CA PRO A 89 3.51 -0.65 -42.31
C PRO A 89 4.81 -1.45 -41.91
N GLU A 90 4.90 -2.68 -42.41
CA GLU A 90 5.65 -3.88 -42.01
C GLU A 90 7.15 -3.98 -42.39
N ALA A 91 7.93 -4.77 -41.64
CA ALA A 91 8.87 -5.77 -42.17
C ALA A 91 9.29 -6.83 -41.11
N LYS A 92 9.19 -8.12 -41.46
CA LYS A 92 9.62 -9.33 -40.70
C LYS A 92 10.71 -10.05 -41.52
N PRO A 93 11.64 -10.87 -40.93
CA PRO A 93 11.35 -12.28 -40.53
C PRO A 93 12.19 -12.75 -39.29
N ALA A 94 12.00 -13.87 -38.56
CA ALA A 94 11.22 -15.11 -38.67
C ALA A 94 10.99 -15.80 -37.29
N LYS A 95 9.85 -16.53 -37.16
CA LYS A 95 9.48 -17.74 -36.36
C LYS A 95 10.06 -17.95 -34.93
N LYS A 96 9.27 -18.28 -33.89
CA LYS A 96 8.40 -19.48 -33.79
C LYS A 96 7.40 -19.42 -32.59
N GLU A 97 6.15 -19.76 -32.93
CA GLU A 97 5.06 -20.38 -32.14
C GLU A 97 4.19 -19.62 -31.10
N ARG A 98 2.90 -19.56 -31.47
CA ARG A 98 1.71 -18.99 -30.83
C ARG A 98 1.32 -19.69 -29.51
N LYS A 99 0.92 -18.89 -28.50
CA LYS A 99 -0.23 -19.19 -27.63
C LYS A 99 -1.18 -18.00 -27.63
N ALA A 100 -2.46 -18.29 -27.84
CA ALA A 100 -3.54 -17.34 -28.04
C ALA A 100 -3.74 -16.42 -26.83
N ALA A 101 -3.72 -15.11 -27.09
CA ALA A 101 -4.15 -14.08 -26.14
C ALA A 101 -5.68 -13.94 -26.21
N LYS A 102 -6.37 -14.19 -25.09
CA LYS A 102 -7.73 -13.69 -24.87
C LYS A 102 -7.68 -12.15 -24.69
N PRO A 103 -8.63 -11.39 -25.24
CA PRO A 103 -8.69 -9.95 -25.02
C PRO A 103 -8.99 -9.65 -23.54
N LYS A 104 -8.23 -8.71 -22.97
CA LYS A 104 -8.51 -8.09 -21.68
C LYS A 104 -9.64 -7.08 -21.91
N GLU A 105 -10.86 -7.47 -21.57
CA GLU A 105 -11.95 -6.52 -21.37
C GLU A 105 -11.61 -5.63 -20.17
N ALA A 106 -11.96 -4.37 -20.30
CA ALA A 106 -11.73 -3.31 -19.33
C ALA A 106 -12.43 -3.66 -18.02
N GLU A 107 -11.65 -3.81 -16.95
CA GLU A 107 -12.18 -3.72 -15.59
C GLU A 107 -12.71 -2.29 -15.43
N GLU A 108 -14.03 -2.13 -15.42
CA GLU A 108 -14.68 -0.92 -14.93
C GLU A 108 -14.03 -0.54 -13.59
N GLU A 109 -13.59 0.70 -13.48
CA GLU A 109 -13.20 1.28 -12.20
C GLU A 109 -14.44 1.29 -11.30
N ALA A 110 -14.65 0.20 -10.56
CA ALA A 110 -15.70 0.11 -9.57
C ALA A 110 -15.48 1.24 -8.55
N GLU A 111 -16.28 2.29 -8.64
CA GLU A 111 -16.28 3.41 -7.70
C GLU A 111 -16.33 2.83 -6.27
N TYR A 112 -15.33 3.16 -5.45
CA TYR A 112 -15.25 2.63 -4.09
C TYR A 112 -16.33 3.28 -3.22
N GLU A 113 -17.50 2.64 -3.15
CA GLU A 113 -18.51 3.06 -2.19
C GLU A 113 -17.97 2.89 -0.75
N PRO A 114 -17.94 3.97 0.06
CA PRO A 114 -17.41 3.91 1.40
C PRO A 114 -18.32 3.03 2.27
N LYS A 115 -17.81 1.83 2.61
CA LYS A 115 -18.51 0.88 3.48
C LYS A 115 -18.99 1.56 4.77
N ALA A 116 -20.28 1.41 5.09
CA ALA A 116 -20.89 1.95 6.30
C ALA A 116 -20.04 1.66 7.55
N LYS A 117 -19.74 2.70 8.32
CA LYS A 117 -19.00 2.62 9.59
C LYS A 117 -20.00 2.68 10.75
N PRO A 118 -19.76 1.94 11.85
CA PRO A 118 -20.66 1.95 12.99
C PRO A 118 -20.60 3.29 13.72
N LYS A 119 -21.73 3.69 14.31
CA LYS A 119 -21.80 4.85 15.22
C LYS A 119 -21.33 4.38 16.61
N LEU A 120 -20.05 4.61 16.91
CA LEU A 120 -19.42 4.18 18.16
C LEU A 120 -19.10 5.36 19.08
N ASP A 121 -19.35 5.16 20.37
CA ASP A 121 -18.94 6.05 21.45
C ASP A 121 -17.39 6.20 21.51
N PRO A 122 -16.85 7.38 21.84
CA PRO A 122 -15.40 7.59 21.96
C PRO A 122 -14.70 6.64 22.93
N ARG A 123 -15.33 6.26 24.06
CA ARG A 123 -14.80 5.26 24.99
C ARG A 123 -14.67 3.91 24.31
N MET A 124 -15.67 3.49 23.55
CA MET A 124 -15.69 2.21 22.86
C MET A 124 -14.61 2.13 21.78
N LYS A 125 -14.35 3.23 21.05
CA LYS A 125 -13.24 3.34 20.10
C LYS A 125 -11.88 3.14 20.79
N LYS A 126 -11.65 3.77 21.95
CA LYS A 126 -10.43 3.58 22.74
C LYS A 126 -10.27 2.12 23.18
N LEU A 127 -11.35 1.49 23.65
CA LEU A 127 -11.33 0.09 24.07
C LEU A 127 -11.05 -0.87 22.90
N LEU A 128 -11.56 -0.60 21.69
CA LEU A 128 -11.26 -1.36 20.48
C LEU A 128 -9.77 -1.27 20.12
N ALA A 129 -9.17 -0.08 20.20
CA ALA A 129 -7.75 0.11 19.99
C ALA A 129 -6.91 -0.66 21.02
N LEU A 130 -7.27 -0.57 22.31
CA LEU A 130 -6.61 -1.34 23.38
C LEU A 130 -6.74 -2.85 23.16
N ARG A 131 -7.89 -3.32 22.67
CA ARG A 131 -8.10 -4.73 22.31
C ARG A 131 -7.16 -5.15 21.18
N ALA A 132 -7.03 -4.33 20.13
CA ALA A 132 -6.14 -4.60 19.01
C ALA A 132 -4.68 -4.69 19.47
N ALA A 133 -4.22 -3.72 20.28
CA ALA A 133 -2.89 -3.73 20.87
C ALA A 133 -2.62 -4.99 21.71
N LYS A 134 -3.55 -5.34 22.61
CA LYS A 134 -3.44 -6.58 23.42
C LYS A 134 -3.45 -7.83 22.56
N SER A 135 -4.24 -7.87 21.48
CA SER A 135 -4.31 -9.02 20.59
C SER A 135 -3.03 -9.19 19.77
N ALA A 136 -2.37 -8.09 19.38
CA ALA A 136 -1.10 -8.13 18.66
C ALA A 136 0.05 -8.68 19.52
N GLN A 137 0.07 -8.34 20.81
CA GLN A 137 1.06 -8.84 21.78
C GLN A 137 0.80 -10.30 22.22
N ARG A 138 -0.43 -10.79 22.04
CA ARG A 138 -0.83 -12.10 22.53
C ARG A 138 -0.25 -13.21 21.64
N PRO A 139 0.40 -14.24 22.22
CA PRO A 139 0.85 -15.38 21.43
C PRO A 139 -0.35 -16.14 20.85
N LYS A 140 -0.15 -16.84 19.73
CA LYS A 140 -1.20 -17.62 19.04
C LYS A 140 -1.74 -18.81 19.86
N PHE A 141 -1.16 -19.11 21.02
CA PHE A 141 -1.50 -20.22 21.89
C PHE A 141 -1.60 -21.57 21.16
N ARG A 142 -0.47 -22.02 20.63
CA ARG A 142 -0.37 -23.33 19.98
C ARG A 142 -0.02 -24.43 20.98
N ARG A 143 -0.39 -25.68 20.67
CA ARG A 143 -0.02 -26.86 21.47
C ARG A 143 1.50 -26.94 21.66
N GLN A 144 1.97 -27.47 22.79
CA GLN A 144 3.40 -27.79 22.94
C GLN A 144 3.86 -28.70 21.78
N GLU A 145 4.98 -28.35 21.14
CA GLU A 145 5.62 -29.15 20.07
C GLU A 145 4.74 -29.39 18.84
N TRP A 146 3.74 -28.52 18.61
CA TRP A 146 2.89 -28.54 17.40
C TRP A 146 3.70 -28.55 16.09
N PHE A 147 4.86 -27.90 16.07
CA PHE A 147 5.73 -27.80 14.90
C PHE A 147 6.63 -29.04 14.71
N ARG A 148 6.83 -29.85 15.75
CA ARG A 148 7.78 -30.98 15.73
C ARG A 148 7.17 -32.22 15.10
N TYR A 149 5.87 -32.45 15.31
CA TYR A 149 5.20 -33.67 14.88
C TYR A 149 3.89 -33.35 14.16
N ARG A 150 3.74 -33.83 12.92
CA ARG A 150 2.51 -33.62 12.13
C ARG A 150 1.23 -34.15 12.80
N ARG A 151 1.35 -35.23 13.59
CA ARG A 151 0.25 -35.79 14.39
C ARG A 151 -0.23 -34.84 15.50
N LEU A 152 0.60 -33.89 15.93
CA LEU A 152 0.23 -32.88 16.90
C LEU A 152 -0.29 -31.66 16.15
N GLY A 153 -1.61 -31.49 16.10
CA GLY A 153 -2.21 -30.28 15.52
C GLY A 153 -1.93 -29.00 16.33
N GLU A 154 -2.31 -27.84 15.77
CA GLU A 154 -2.08 -26.52 16.38
C GLU A 154 -2.99 -26.24 17.60
N LYS A 155 -4.10 -26.97 17.74
CA LYS A 155 -5.11 -26.74 18.79
C LYS A 155 -4.50 -26.82 20.19
N TRP A 156 -4.64 -25.73 20.95
CA TRP A 156 -4.15 -25.64 22.32
C TRP A 156 -4.59 -26.85 23.19
N ARG A 157 -3.64 -27.38 23.95
CA ARG A 157 -3.88 -28.37 25.01
C ARG A 157 -3.00 -27.99 26.21
N LYS A 158 -3.57 -28.05 27.41
CA LYS A 158 -2.84 -27.77 28.65
C LYS A 158 -1.68 -28.78 28.78
N PRO A 159 -0.41 -28.33 28.91
CA PRO A 159 0.71 -29.24 29.08
C PRO A 159 0.61 -29.93 30.45
N ALA A 160 0.59 -31.27 30.46
CA ALA A 160 0.42 -32.06 31.68
C ALA A 160 1.76 -32.56 32.27
N GLY A 161 2.74 -32.89 31.43
CA GLY A 161 3.98 -33.53 31.88
C GLY A 161 4.79 -32.70 32.88
N GLY A 162 5.27 -33.32 33.95
CA GLY A 162 6.03 -32.66 35.03
C GLY A 162 7.31 -31.96 34.53
N GLN A 163 7.97 -32.57 33.55
CA GLN A 163 9.19 -32.03 32.92
C GLN A 163 8.90 -31.02 31.79
N SER A 164 7.63 -30.76 31.47
CA SER A 164 7.28 -29.81 30.40
C SER A 164 7.80 -28.42 30.76
N LYS A 165 8.71 -27.92 29.92
CA LYS A 165 9.29 -26.58 30.03
C LYS A 165 8.24 -25.48 29.82
N LEU A 166 7.21 -25.79 29.03
CA LEU A 166 6.05 -24.92 28.87
C LEU A 166 5.21 -24.86 30.16
N ARG A 167 4.91 -26.01 30.78
CA ARG A 167 4.20 -26.09 32.07
C ARG A 167 4.95 -25.36 33.19
N ARG A 168 6.27 -25.44 33.18
CA ARG A 168 7.18 -24.82 34.15
C ARG A 168 7.49 -23.33 33.85
N HIS A 169 6.86 -22.73 32.85
CA HIS A 169 7.00 -21.29 32.52
C HIS A 169 8.45 -20.84 32.26
N PHE A 170 9.25 -21.65 31.56
CA PHE A 170 10.58 -21.20 31.14
C PHE A 170 10.49 -20.06 30.12
N GLY A 171 11.26 -18.99 30.28
CA GLY A 171 11.13 -17.74 29.50
C GLY A 171 11.37 -17.86 27.98
N TYR A 172 12.12 -18.86 27.53
CA TYR A 172 12.31 -19.14 26.10
C TYR A 172 11.11 -19.85 25.46
N ARG A 173 10.16 -20.33 26.25
CA ARG A 173 8.89 -20.88 25.78
C ARG A 173 7.82 -19.79 25.86
N TRP A 174 6.84 -19.86 24.96
CA TRP A 174 5.67 -18.99 25.04
C TRP A 174 4.87 -19.24 26.32
N ASN A 175 4.08 -18.27 26.74
CA ASN A 175 3.29 -18.39 27.96
C ASN A 175 2.05 -19.27 27.78
N ILE A 176 1.60 -19.86 28.88
CA ILE A 176 0.33 -20.60 28.96
C ILE A 176 -0.84 -19.60 28.93
N PRO A 177 -1.98 -19.94 28.26
CA PRO A 177 -3.19 -19.15 28.38
C PRO A 177 -3.62 -18.96 29.83
N SER A 178 -3.84 -17.71 30.20
CA SER A 178 -4.31 -17.28 31.52
C SER A 178 -5.40 -16.20 31.37
N ILE A 179 -6.12 -15.92 32.46
CA ILE A 179 -7.19 -14.92 32.49
C ILE A 179 -6.69 -13.52 32.11
N GLY A 180 -5.42 -13.20 32.40
CA GLY A 180 -4.81 -11.90 32.08
C GLY A 180 -4.74 -11.55 30.59
N TYR A 181 -4.78 -12.55 29.70
CA TYR A 181 -4.81 -12.34 28.25
C TYR A 181 -6.18 -11.91 27.69
N ARG A 182 -7.18 -11.79 28.56
CA ARG A 182 -8.53 -11.41 28.18
C ARG A 182 -8.59 -9.90 27.87
N GLY A 183 -9.19 -9.54 26.74
CA GLY A 183 -9.46 -8.15 26.37
C GLY A 183 -10.62 -7.54 27.16
N PRO A 184 -10.84 -6.20 27.05
CA PRO A 184 -11.94 -5.51 27.73
C PRO A 184 -13.29 -6.17 27.41
N ARG A 185 -14.20 -6.22 28.39
CA ARG A 185 -15.47 -6.98 28.27
C ARG A 185 -16.40 -6.37 27.24
N GLU A 186 -16.53 -5.04 27.22
CA GLU A 186 -17.46 -4.29 26.36
C GLU A 186 -17.20 -4.55 24.86
N VAL A 187 -15.94 -4.62 24.44
CA VAL A 187 -15.56 -4.78 23.02
C VAL A 187 -15.21 -6.22 22.63
N ARG A 188 -15.42 -7.18 23.53
CA ARG A 188 -15.08 -8.58 23.27
C ARG A 188 -16.11 -9.18 22.31
N GLY A 189 -15.63 -9.78 21.22
CA GLY A 189 -16.49 -10.40 20.21
C GLY A 189 -16.99 -9.46 19.10
N LEU A 190 -16.70 -8.16 19.18
CA LEU A 190 -16.98 -7.23 18.08
C LEU A 190 -16.05 -7.48 16.88
N HIS A 191 -16.53 -7.22 15.66
CA HIS A 191 -15.71 -7.21 14.45
C HIS A 191 -14.57 -6.18 14.58
N PRO A 192 -13.44 -6.30 13.86
CA PRO A 192 -12.38 -5.28 13.85
C PRO A 192 -12.85 -3.88 13.45
N SER A 193 -13.89 -3.78 12.61
CA SER A 193 -14.53 -2.50 12.29
C SER A 193 -15.37 -1.92 13.44
N GLY A 194 -15.64 -2.72 14.48
CA GLY A 194 -16.42 -2.34 15.65
C GLY A 194 -17.91 -2.67 15.61
N PHE A 195 -18.41 -3.31 14.55
CA PHE A 195 -19.77 -3.85 14.53
C PHE A 195 -19.92 -5.09 15.43
N GLN A 196 -21.10 -5.28 15.98
CA GLN A 196 -21.50 -6.56 16.55
C GLN A 196 -21.96 -7.49 15.42
N GLU A 197 -21.32 -8.64 15.29
CA GLU A 197 -21.68 -9.61 14.24
C GLU A 197 -22.95 -10.36 14.61
N VAL A 198 -23.91 -10.40 13.70
CA VAL A 198 -25.13 -11.21 13.79
C VAL A 198 -25.09 -12.26 12.68
N LEU A 199 -25.13 -13.53 13.06
CA LEU A 199 -25.17 -14.64 12.12
C LEU A 199 -26.61 -14.84 11.63
N VAL A 200 -26.83 -14.73 10.32
CA VAL A 200 -28.16 -14.80 9.71
C VAL A 200 -28.27 -15.98 8.75
N HIS A 201 -29.42 -16.66 8.80
CA HIS A 201 -29.78 -17.79 7.94
C HIS A 201 -30.94 -17.49 6.99
N THR A 202 -31.84 -16.57 7.37
CA THR A 202 -33.07 -16.26 6.64
C THR A 202 -33.39 -14.76 6.71
N VAL A 203 -34.22 -14.28 5.78
CA VAL A 203 -34.61 -12.87 5.68
C VAL A 203 -35.35 -12.37 6.94
N ARG A 204 -36.16 -13.23 7.57
CA ARG A 204 -36.91 -12.89 8.80
C ARG A 204 -36.00 -12.51 9.97
N GLN A 205 -34.78 -13.07 10.02
CA GLN A 205 -33.81 -12.77 11.09
C GLN A 205 -33.16 -11.38 10.92
N LEU A 206 -33.45 -10.67 9.82
CA LEU A 206 -33.05 -9.28 9.61
C LEU A 206 -34.00 -8.28 10.27
N GLU A 207 -35.15 -8.73 10.78
CA GLU A 207 -36.10 -7.87 11.47
C GLU A 207 -35.59 -7.55 12.89
N GLY A 208 -35.59 -6.26 13.26
CA GLY A 208 -35.14 -5.80 14.58
C GLY A 208 -33.62 -5.61 14.74
N LEU A 209 -32.83 -5.71 13.67
CA LEU A 209 -31.40 -5.39 13.70
C LEU A 209 -31.16 -3.89 13.58
N ASP A 210 -30.21 -3.36 14.36
CA ASP A 210 -29.83 -1.94 14.32
C ASP A 210 -28.62 -1.73 13.38
N PRO A 211 -28.77 -1.02 12.25
CA PRO A 211 -27.70 -0.81 11.27
C PRO A 211 -26.53 0.02 11.81
N ALA A 212 -26.75 0.82 12.86
CA ALA A 212 -25.69 1.65 13.43
C ALA A 212 -24.68 0.84 14.26
N ARG A 213 -25.10 -0.30 14.84
CA ARG A 213 -24.32 -1.10 15.79
C ARG A 213 -24.02 -2.51 15.30
N GLN A 214 -24.89 -3.10 14.50
CA GLN A 214 -24.83 -4.50 14.09
C GLN A 214 -24.47 -4.61 12.60
N ALA A 215 -23.75 -5.68 12.29
CA ALA A 215 -23.47 -6.07 10.91
C ALA A 215 -23.85 -7.54 10.73
N VAL A 216 -24.33 -7.85 9.53
CA VAL A 216 -24.83 -9.18 9.19
C VAL A 216 -23.70 -10.02 8.61
N ARG A 217 -23.56 -11.25 9.12
CA ARG A 217 -22.77 -12.32 8.51
C ARG A 217 -23.73 -13.39 8.03
N VAL A 218 -23.76 -13.64 6.73
CA VAL A 218 -24.62 -14.69 6.17
C VAL A 218 -23.96 -16.05 6.42
N ALA A 219 -24.70 -17.00 6.98
CA ALA A 219 -24.17 -18.32 7.30
C ALA A 219 -23.68 -19.07 6.04
N HIS A 220 -22.69 -19.94 6.23
CA HIS A 220 -22.11 -20.72 5.13
C HIS A 220 -23.14 -21.64 4.44
N GLY A 221 -24.07 -22.24 5.20
CA GLY A 221 -25.07 -23.18 4.66
C GLY A 221 -26.21 -22.53 3.84
N VAL A 222 -26.24 -21.20 3.71
CA VAL A 222 -27.24 -20.52 2.88
C VAL A 222 -26.79 -20.54 1.42
N GLY A 223 -27.60 -21.15 0.55
CA GLY A 223 -27.33 -21.20 -0.89
C GLY A 223 -27.49 -19.84 -1.59
N THR A 224 -26.93 -19.70 -2.78
CA THR A 224 -26.82 -18.45 -3.56
C THR A 224 -28.16 -17.73 -3.72
N ARG A 225 -29.20 -18.42 -4.18
CA ARG A 225 -30.55 -17.85 -4.34
C ARG A 225 -31.09 -17.19 -3.07
N LYS A 226 -30.86 -17.80 -1.90
CA LYS A 226 -31.31 -17.24 -0.62
C LYS A 226 -30.39 -16.10 -0.16
N ARG A 227 -29.10 -16.16 -0.49
CA ARG A 227 -28.14 -15.08 -0.19
C ARG A 227 -28.49 -13.80 -0.93
N GLU A 228 -28.79 -13.88 -2.23
CA GLU A 228 -29.22 -12.72 -3.01
C GLU A 228 -30.44 -12.03 -2.37
N LEU A 229 -31.44 -12.82 -1.93
CA LEU A 229 -32.61 -12.29 -1.22
C LEU A 229 -32.25 -11.64 0.12
N ILE A 230 -31.33 -12.24 0.87
CA ILE A 230 -30.86 -11.69 2.15
C ILE A 230 -30.07 -10.40 1.92
N GLU A 231 -29.20 -10.35 0.91
CA GLU A 231 -28.39 -9.18 0.58
C GLU A 231 -29.27 -8.01 0.15
N LYS A 232 -30.23 -8.24 -0.78
CA LYS A 232 -31.21 -7.22 -1.18
C LYS A 232 -32.00 -6.69 0.02
N ALA A 233 -32.50 -7.57 0.87
CA ALA A 233 -33.22 -7.18 2.08
C ALA A 233 -32.32 -6.49 3.15
N CYS A 234 -31.00 -6.70 3.11
CA CYS A 234 -30.05 -5.96 3.93
C CYS A 234 -29.80 -4.56 3.39
N ASP A 235 -29.66 -4.41 2.07
CA ASP A 235 -29.50 -3.11 1.42
C ASP A 235 -30.72 -2.22 1.66
N GLU A 236 -31.94 -2.78 1.55
CA GLU A 236 -33.20 -2.07 1.87
C GLU A 236 -33.25 -1.56 3.33
N LYS A 237 -32.51 -2.18 4.25
CA LYS A 237 -32.47 -1.86 5.68
C LYS A 237 -31.18 -1.16 6.11
N ASP A 238 -30.31 -0.77 5.16
CA ASP A 238 -28.99 -0.20 5.40
C ASP A 238 -28.07 -1.06 6.31
N LEU A 239 -28.27 -2.39 6.30
CA LEU A 239 -27.49 -3.33 7.08
C LEU A 239 -26.24 -3.75 6.33
N ARG A 240 -25.07 -3.55 6.95
CA ARG A 240 -23.80 -3.97 6.35
C ARG A 240 -23.64 -5.49 6.36
N VAL A 241 -23.48 -6.09 5.19
CA VAL A 241 -23.10 -7.50 5.02
C VAL A 241 -21.57 -7.66 5.03
N LEU A 242 -21.04 -8.53 5.90
CA LEU A 242 -19.59 -8.75 6.06
C LEU A 242 -18.99 -9.65 4.98
N ASN A 243 -19.76 -10.60 4.48
CA ASN A 243 -19.36 -11.62 3.51
C ASN A 243 -20.27 -11.58 2.28
N ARG A 244 -20.37 -10.40 1.67
CA ARG A 244 -21.14 -10.15 0.45
C ARG A 244 -20.58 -10.94 -0.72
N MET A 245 -21.45 -11.45 -1.57
CA MET A 245 -21.05 -12.06 -2.84
C MET A 245 -20.57 -10.98 -3.80
N VAL A 246 -19.50 -11.26 -4.56
CA VAL A 246 -19.12 -10.44 -5.70
C VAL A 246 -19.97 -10.92 -6.85
N THR A 247 -20.95 -10.11 -7.24
CA THR A 247 -21.69 -10.33 -8.47
C THR A 247 -20.95 -9.54 -9.56
N GLU A 248 -20.66 -10.22 -10.67
CA GLU A 248 -20.17 -9.58 -11.90
C GLU A 248 -21.29 -8.78 -12.57
#